data_AF-A0A350THC3-F1
#
_entry.id   AF-A0A350THC3-F1
#
_cell.length_a   1.000
_cell.length_b   1.000
_cell.length_c   1.000
_cell.angle_alpha   90.00
_cell.angle_beta   90.00
_cell.angle_gamma   90.00
#
_symmetry.space_group_name_H-M   'P 1'
#
loop_
_entity.id
_entity.type
_entity.pdbx_description
1 polymer ?
#
loop_
_entity_poly.entity_id
_entity_poly.type
_entity_poly.pdbx_seq_one_letter_code
_entity_poly.pdbx_strand_id
1 'polypeptide(L)'
;MSYLVKSETENLVEGINFIVGRYPNYNATTMIDEASGNYYSLEMLEEAKKWSNENEWIEMLIFDALIGNADRHQSNWAILIEFLEAQETEDNHISLRFRSKWCPLYDNGSSLCCYVNEKGVDSMFGKDPGPFEALVDSKSRSIVRVDGSRKTKPTHKEMVLYLIKKYPSAKAIAARFVERLTFKDVDKLLDMYTPDILSEKKNRLIRRYLKEKLCMLRDAVEGR
;
A
#
# COMPACT_ATOMS: atom_id res chain seq x y z
N MET A 1 -17.01 -0.84 -9.03
CA MET A 1 -16.80 -2.31 -9.07
C MET A 1 -17.23 -2.87 -7.74
N SER A 2 -18.13 -3.85 -7.68
CA SER A 2 -18.42 -4.55 -6.42
C SER A 2 -17.33 -5.59 -6.19
N TYR A 3 -16.36 -5.27 -5.35
CA TYR A 3 -15.37 -6.26 -4.94
C TYR A 3 -16.11 -7.33 -4.11
N LEU A 4 -16.14 -8.58 -4.58
CA LEU A 4 -16.77 -9.74 -3.91
C LEU A 4 -15.97 -10.19 -2.67
N VAL A 5 -15.52 -9.23 -1.85
CA VAL A 5 -14.64 -9.45 -0.69
C VAL A 5 -15.37 -9.41 0.64
N LYS A 6 -16.60 -8.89 0.65
CA LYS A 6 -17.44 -8.80 1.85
C LYS A 6 -18.37 -10.00 1.96
N SER A 7 -18.63 -10.46 3.18
CA SER A 7 -19.80 -11.29 3.45
C SER A 7 -21.10 -10.50 3.27
N GLU A 8 -22.24 -11.19 3.32
CA GLU A 8 -23.56 -10.53 3.30
C GLU A 8 -23.76 -9.59 4.52
N THR A 9 -23.20 -9.96 5.67
CA THR A 9 -23.31 -9.20 6.94
C THR A 9 -22.30 -8.05 7.05
N GLU A 10 -21.28 -8.03 6.20
CA GLU A 10 -20.22 -7.01 6.22
C GLU A 10 -20.55 -5.85 5.28
N ASN A 11 -20.27 -4.63 5.76
CA ASN A 11 -20.25 -3.42 4.96
C ASN A 11 -18.80 -3.08 4.60
N LEU A 12 -18.56 -2.77 3.32
CA LEU A 12 -17.27 -2.26 2.87
C LEU A 12 -17.31 -0.73 2.93
N VAL A 13 -16.45 -0.15 3.77
CA VAL A 13 -16.34 1.30 3.92
C VAL A 13 -14.97 1.72 3.38
N GLU A 14 -14.97 2.42 2.24
CA GLU A 14 -13.74 2.91 1.62
C GLU A 14 -13.06 3.99 2.46
N GLY A 15 -11.73 4.08 2.32
CA GLY A 15 -10.87 5.05 3.01
C GLY A 15 -11.37 6.49 2.99
N ILE A 16 -11.92 6.93 1.84
CA ILE A 16 -12.50 8.27 1.67
C ILE A 16 -13.51 8.61 2.78
N ASN A 17 -14.35 7.66 3.18
CA ASN A 17 -15.41 7.91 4.18
C ASN A 17 -14.83 8.18 5.58
N PHE A 18 -13.69 7.57 5.92
CA PHE A 18 -12.99 7.85 7.17
C PHE A 18 -12.31 9.23 7.14
N ILE A 19 -11.71 9.58 6.00
CA ILE A 19 -11.01 10.85 5.82
C ILE A 19 -11.96 12.03 5.91
N VAL A 20 -13.08 12.01 5.15
CA VAL A 20 -14.03 13.13 5.12
C VAL A 20 -14.71 13.38 6.46
N GLY A 21 -14.79 12.38 7.34
CA GLY A 21 -15.28 12.54 8.71
C GLY A 21 -14.44 13.52 9.55
N ARG A 22 -13.12 13.61 9.29
CA ARG A 22 -12.19 14.52 9.97
C ARG A 22 -11.78 15.71 9.11
N TYR A 23 -11.72 15.52 7.80
CA TYR A 23 -11.31 16.50 6.78
C TYR A 23 -12.48 16.75 5.81
N PRO A 24 -13.52 17.52 6.21
CA PRO A 24 -14.73 17.69 5.39
C PRO A 24 -14.50 18.38 4.05
N ASN A 25 -13.36 19.07 3.89
CA ASN A 25 -12.98 19.78 2.67
C ASN A 25 -11.95 18.97 1.84
N TYR A 26 -11.78 17.68 2.15
CA TYR A 26 -10.93 16.79 1.39
C TYR A 26 -11.47 16.53 -0.01
N ASN A 27 -10.72 16.99 -1.00
CA ASN A 27 -11.01 16.79 -2.42
C ASN A 27 -10.34 15.51 -2.90
N ALA A 28 -11.14 14.49 -3.16
CA ALA A 28 -10.68 13.16 -3.59
C ALA A 28 -9.89 13.16 -4.91
N THR A 29 -10.14 14.14 -5.79
CA THR A 29 -9.48 14.26 -7.10
C THR A 29 -8.09 14.86 -6.97
N THR A 30 -7.95 15.94 -6.19
CA THR A 30 -6.66 16.61 -5.97
C THR A 30 -5.86 15.95 -4.84
N MET A 31 -6.52 15.14 -4.00
CA MET A 31 -6.00 14.52 -2.78
C MET A 31 -5.46 15.55 -1.79
N ILE A 32 -6.21 16.64 -1.61
CA ILE A 32 -5.88 17.77 -0.73
C ILE A 32 -7.13 18.13 0.08
N ASP A 33 -6.97 18.36 1.37
CA ASP A 33 -7.97 19.06 2.17
C ASP A 33 -7.86 20.57 1.93
N GLU A 34 -8.87 21.16 1.30
CA GLU A 34 -8.83 22.54 0.81
C GLU A 34 -8.83 23.57 1.95
N ALA A 35 -9.28 23.20 3.15
CA ALA A 35 -9.27 24.07 4.31
C ALA A 35 -7.90 24.19 4.97
N SER A 36 -7.20 23.07 5.15
CA SER A 36 -5.86 23.03 5.76
C SER A 36 -4.72 23.15 4.75
N GLY A 37 -4.98 22.85 3.48
CA GLY A 37 -3.96 22.66 2.44
C GLY A 37 -3.19 21.34 2.58
N ASN A 38 -3.58 20.46 3.51
CA ASN A 38 -2.88 19.21 3.73
C ASN A 38 -3.17 18.21 2.61
N TYR A 39 -2.10 17.64 2.08
CA TYR A 39 -2.13 16.55 1.14
C TYR A 39 -2.47 15.22 1.83
N TYR A 40 -2.98 14.27 1.04
CA TYR A 40 -3.18 12.89 1.46
C TYR A 40 -1.92 12.26 2.05
N SER A 41 -2.02 11.81 3.30
CA SER A 41 -0.88 11.48 4.17
C SER A 41 -1.20 10.37 5.17
N LEU A 42 -0.17 9.91 5.87
CA LEU A 42 -0.29 8.95 6.96
C LEU A 42 -1.32 9.40 8.01
N GLU A 43 -1.33 10.68 8.38
CA GLU A 43 -2.30 11.23 9.35
C GLU A 43 -3.74 10.94 8.95
N MET A 44 -4.06 11.02 7.65
CA MET A 44 -5.39 10.69 7.14
C MET A 44 -5.70 9.20 7.20
N LEU A 45 -4.70 8.30 7.08
CA LEU A 45 -4.88 6.87 7.35
C LEU A 45 -5.09 6.62 8.85
N GLU A 46 -4.47 7.43 9.71
CA GLU A 46 -4.62 7.30 11.16
C GLU A 46 -6.06 7.58 11.64
N GLU A 47 -6.85 8.33 10.87
CA GLU A 47 -8.28 8.53 11.15
C GLU A 47 -9.09 7.22 11.14
N ALA A 48 -8.61 6.20 10.42
CA ALA A 48 -9.22 4.88 10.39
C ALA A 48 -8.80 3.97 11.56
N LYS A 49 -7.91 4.42 12.48
CA LYS A 49 -7.42 3.63 13.62
C LYS A 49 -8.52 3.22 14.60
N LYS A 50 -9.62 3.96 14.69
CA LYS A 50 -10.77 3.55 15.54
C LYS A 50 -11.43 2.27 15.05
N TRP A 51 -11.28 1.99 13.75
CA TRP A 51 -11.95 0.88 13.07
C TRP A 51 -10.96 -0.21 12.69
N SER A 52 -9.68 -0.09 13.04
CA SER A 52 -8.68 -1.05 12.61
C SER A 52 -7.38 -1.04 13.41
N ASN A 53 -6.60 -2.11 13.28
CA ASN A 53 -5.28 -2.20 13.88
C ASN A 53 -4.26 -1.39 13.05
N GLU A 54 -3.42 -0.62 13.74
CA GLU A 54 -2.34 0.16 13.10
C GLU A 54 -1.43 -0.71 12.21
N ASN A 55 -1.20 -1.95 12.62
CA ASN A 55 -0.36 -2.90 11.89
C ASN A 55 -0.90 -3.20 10.49
N GLU A 56 -2.21 -3.13 10.25
CA GLU A 56 -2.81 -3.52 8.97
C GLU A 56 -2.47 -2.52 7.85
N TRP A 57 -2.54 -1.22 8.11
CA TRP A 57 -2.13 -0.23 7.11
C TRP A 57 -0.62 -0.08 6.99
N ILE A 58 0.14 -0.34 8.07
CA ILE A 58 1.61 -0.44 7.98
C ILE A 58 1.99 -1.60 7.06
N GLU A 59 1.34 -2.75 7.21
CA GLU A 59 1.52 -3.92 6.35
C GLU A 59 1.16 -3.62 4.89
N MET A 60 0.07 -2.89 4.65
CA MET A 60 -0.29 -2.40 3.31
C MET A 60 0.82 -1.53 2.70
N LEU A 61 1.34 -0.53 3.44
CA LEU A 61 2.35 0.38 2.90
C LEU A 61 3.70 -0.30 2.64
N ILE A 62 4.06 -1.29 3.46
CA ILE A 62 5.25 -2.13 3.23
C ILE A 62 5.04 -3.02 2.00
N PHE A 63 3.84 -3.57 1.82
CA PHE A 63 3.49 -4.33 0.62
C PHE A 63 3.52 -3.46 -0.64
N ASP A 64 2.93 -2.26 -0.59
CA ASP A 64 2.96 -1.28 -1.68
C ASP A 64 4.41 -0.90 -2.03
N ALA A 65 5.27 -0.78 -1.02
CA ALA A 65 6.68 -0.55 -1.23
C ALA A 65 7.36 -1.71 -1.97
N LEU A 66 7.01 -2.97 -1.69
CA LEU A 66 7.56 -4.15 -2.34
C LEU A 66 7.15 -4.26 -3.82
N ILE A 67 5.88 -3.99 -4.13
CA ILE A 67 5.35 -4.11 -5.51
C ILE A 67 5.46 -2.81 -6.32
N GLY A 68 5.81 -1.70 -5.67
CA GLY A 68 5.94 -0.39 -6.30
C GLY A 68 4.60 0.28 -6.60
N ASN A 69 3.60 0.14 -5.74
CA ASN A 69 2.28 0.72 -5.98
C ASN A 69 2.29 2.25 -5.86
N ALA A 70 2.15 2.93 -7.00
CA ALA A 70 2.19 4.39 -7.05
C ALA A 70 0.83 5.07 -6.80
N ASP A 71 -0.24 4.30 -6.58
CA ASP A 71 -1.62 4.79 -6.63
C ASP A 71 -2.53 4.22 -5.53
N ARG A 72 -1.99 3.96 -4.33
CA ARG A 72 -2.79 3.65 -3.12
C ARG A 72 -3.56 4.86 -2.59
N HIS A 73 -4.48 5.41 -3.39
CA HIS A 73 -5.34 6.51 -2.95
C HIS A 73 -6.48 6.00 -2.06
N GLN A 74 -7.25 6.93 -1.50
CA GLN A 74 -8.27 6.69 -0.48
C GLN A 74 -9.43 5.75 -0.86
N SER A 75 -9.62 5.43 -2.14
CA SER A 75 -10.62 4.45 -2.58
C SER A 75 -10.02 3.07 -2.84
N ASN A 76 -8.68 2.96 -2.86
CA ASN A 76 -7.95 1.71 -3.09
C ASN A 76 -7.66 0.96 -1.79
N TRP A 77 -8.35 1.31 -0.71
CA TRP A 77 -8.39 0.55 0.54
C TRP A 77 -9.73 0.80 1.24
N ALA A 78 -10.11 -0.16 2.07
CA ALA A 78 -11.37 -0.13 2.80
C ALA A 78 -11.25 -0.91 4.10
N ILE A 79 -12.20 -0.70 5.00
CA ILE A 79 -12.41 -1.51 6.19
C ILE A 79 -13.75 -2.22 6.03
N LEU A 80 -13.77 -3.51 6.36
CA LEU A 80 -14.98 -4.30 6.45
C LEU A 80 -15.53 -4.16 7.87
N ILE A 81 -16.78 -3.72 7.99
CA ILE A 81 -17.46 -3.48 9.27
C ILE A 81 -18.71 -4.35 9.34
N GLU A 82 -18.80 -5.16 10.39
CA GLU A 82 -19.93 -6.03 10.71
C GLU A 82 -20.58 -5.53 12.01
N PHE A 83 -21.88 -5.24 11.96
CA PHE A 83 -22.66 -4.98 13.17
C PHE A 83 -22.96 -6.31 13.85
N LEU A 84 -22.70 -6.39 15.16
CA LEU A 84 -22.93 -7.61 15.93
C LEU A 84 -24.23 -7.52 16.72
N GLU A 85 -24.34 -6.53 17.60
CA GLU A 85 -25.46 -6.38 18.51
C GLU A 85 -25.54 -4.97 19.10
N ALA A 86 -26.72 -4.62 19.61
CA ALA A 86 -26.95 -3.43 20.41
C ALA A 86 -27.25 -3.86 21.84
N GLN A 87 -26.57 -3.26 22.82
CA GLN A 87 -26.73 -3.56 24.24
C GLN A 87 -27.09 -2.27 24.98
N GLU A 88 -28.17 -2.31 25.76
CA GLU A 88 -28.49 -1.25 26.71
C GLU A 88 -27.50 -1.30 27.88
N THR A 89 -26.91 -0.16 28.21
CA THR A 89 -25.97 -0.02 29.32
C THR A 89 -26.73 0.34 30.60
N GLU A 90 -26.08 0.16 31.75
CA GLU A 90 -26.65 0.48 33.07
C GLU A 90 -27.13 1.95 33.19
N ASP A 91 -26.59 2.84 32.36
CA ASP A 91 -26.92 4.27 32.29
C ASP A 91 -28.00 4.62 31.25
N ASN A 92 -28.81 3.64 30.79
CA ASN A 92 -29.88 3.85 29.80
C ASN A 92 -29.37 4.33 28.42
N HIS A 93 -28.09 4.08 28.09
CA HIS A 93 -27.51 4.32 26.77
C HIS A 93 -27.48 3.04 25.94
N ILE A 94 -27.52 3.18 24.61
CA ILE A 94 -27.36 2.04 23.68
C ILE A 94 -25.90 1.99 23.24
N SER A 95 -25.21 0.91 23.60
CA SER A 95 -23.89 0.56 23.08
C SER A 95 -24.04 -0.30 21.83
N LEU A 96 -23.43 0.13 20.73
CA LEU A 96 -23.39 -0.62 19.48
C LEU A 96 -22.07 -1.36 19.36
N ARG A 97 -22.13 -2.67 19.19
CA ARG A 97 -20.93 -3.50 19.05
C ARG A 97 -20.68 -3.83 17.59
N PHE A 98 -19.45 -3.57 17.15
CA PHE A 98 -18.98 -3.86 15.80
C PHE A 98 -17.79 -4.79 15.83
N ARG A 99 -17.62 -5.57 14.77
CA ARG A 99 -16.35 -6.16 14.37
C ARG A 99 -15.86 -5.44 13.14
N SER A 100 -14.57 -5.17 13.08
CA SER A 100 -13.95 -4.60 11.89
C SER A 100 -12.61 -5.25 11.58
N LYS A 101 -12.25 -5.25 10.29
CA LYS A 101 -10.97 -5.72 9.77
C LYS A 101 -10.62 -4.96 8.51
N TRP A 102 -9.33 -4.83 8.18
CA TRP A 102 -8.98 -4.30 6.87
C TRP A 102 -9.52 -5.18 5.75
N CYS A 103 -10.03 -4.54 4.70
CA CYS A 103 -10.40 -5.24 3.50
C CYS A 103 -9.12 -5.81 2.84
N PRO A 104 -9.16 -7.03 2.28
CA PRO A 104 -8.07 -7.53 1.45
C PRO A 104 -7.70 -6.49 0.39
N LEU A 105 -6.40 -6.33 0.13
CA LEU A 105 -5.90 -5.32 -0.80
C LEU A 105 -6.44 -5.59 -2.22
N TYR A 106 -6.96 -4.55 -2.84
CA TYR A 106 -7.47 -4.58 -4.21
C TYR A 106 -6.86 -3.42 -5.01
N ASP A 107 -7.16 -3.40 -6.31
CA ASP A 107 -6.73 -2.37 -7.26
C ASP A 107 -5.23 -2.04 -7.19
N ASN A 108 -4.40 -3.08 -7.42
CA ASN A 108 -2.94 -2.98 -7.47
C ASN A 108 -2.41 -2.77 -8.90
N GLY A 109 -3.27 -2.41 -9.86
CA GLY A 109 -2.94 -2.37 -11.29
C GLY A 109 -1.81 -1.39 -11.64
N SER A 110 -1.58 -0.38 -10.81
CA SER A 110 -0.50 0.61 -10.91
C SER A 110 0.87 0.13 -10.41
N SER A 111 1.05 -1.18 -10.22
CA SER A 111 2.26 -1.80 -9.64
C SER A 111 3.08 -2.61 -10.66
N LEU A 112 4.18 -3.21 -10.21
CA LEU A 112 4.97 -4.21 -10.96
C LEU A 112 5.39 -3.75 -12.36
N CYS A 113 5.95 -2.55 -12.43
CA CYS A 113 6.45 -1.95 -13.66
C CYS A 113 5.36 -1.76 -14.75
N CYS A 114 4.07 -1.72 -14.42
CA CYS A 114 2.97 -1.65 -15.40
C CYS A 114 3.12 -0.50 -16.41
N TYR A 115 3.70 0.63 -16.01
CA TYR A 115 3.93 1.80 -16.88
C TYR A 115 5.16 1.68 -17.81
N VAL A 116 5.98 0.63 -17.68
CA VAL A 116 7.08 0.36 -18.60
C VAL A 116 6.52 -0.34 -19.84
N ASN A 117 6.36 0.39 -20.94
CA ASN A 117 5.93 -0.19 -22.20
C ASN A 117 7.00 -1.13 -22.80
N GLU A 118 6.60 -2.01 -23.73
CA GLU A 118 7.51 -2.99 -24.37
C GLU A 118 8.76 -2.33 -24.99
N LYS A 119 8.60 -1.13 -25.59
CA LYS A 119 9.71 -0.36 -26.16
C LYS A 119 10.73 0.11 -25.11
N GLY A 120 10.29 0.31 -23.87
CA GLY A 120 11.11 0.76 -22.75
C GLY A 120 11.71 -0.38 -21.92
N VAL A 121 11.34 -1.64 -22.17
CA VAL A 121 11.88 -2.77 -21.41
C VAL A 121 13.38 -2.95 -21.66
N ASP A 122 13.82 -2.81 -22.91
CA ASP A 122 15.23 -3.05 -23.27
C ASP A 122 16.19 -2.05 -22.60
N SER A 123 15.76 -0.80 -22.36
CA SER A 123 16.59 0.18 -21.63
C SER A 123 16.79 -0.17 -20.16
N MET A 124 15.92 -0.99 -19.57
CA MET A 124 16.07 -1.49 -18.19
C MET A 124 17.19 -2.53 -18.07
N PHE A 125 17.63 -3.13 -19.17
CA PHE A 125 18.72 -4.11 -19.25
C PHE A 125 19.97 -3.56 -19.94
N GLY A 126 20.02 -2.25 -20.15
CA GLY A 126 21.19 -1.58 -20.74
C GLY A 126 22.44 -1.67 -19.86
N LYS A 127 23.58 -1.27 -20.44
CA LYS A 127 24.85 -1.13 -19.69
C LYS A 127 24.77 -0.04 -18.62
N ASP A 128 23.99 1.01 -18.89
CA ASP A 128 23.67 2.04 -17.90
C ASP A 128 22.63 1.50 -16.91
N PRO A 129 22.96 1.39 -15.61
CA PRO A 129 22.01 0.91 -14.61
C PRO A 129 20.95 1.96 -14.23
N GLY A 130 21.18 3.23 -14.55
CA GLY A 130 20.37 4.37 -14.11
C GLY A 130 18.85 4.23 -14.38
N PRO A 131 18.40 3.79 -15.57
CA PRO A 131 16.97 3.59 -15.84
C PRO A 131 16.31 2.58 -14.89
N PHE A 132 16.99 1.47 -14.60
CA PHE A 132 16.47 0.44 -13.71
C PHE A 132 16.55 0.87 -12.24
N GLU A 133 17.64 1.48 -11.81
CA GLU A 133 17.77 2.03 -10.46
C GLU A 133 16.69 3.09 -10.18
N ALA A 134 16.43 3.96 -11.16
CA ALA A 134 15.37 4.94 -11.05
C ALA A 134 13.98 4.29 -10.97
N LEU A 135 13.74 3.22 -11.72
CA LEU A 135 12.48 2.46 -11.65
C LEU A 135 12.26 1.86 -10.25
N VAL A 136 13.32 1.33 -9.62
CA VAL A 136 13.27 0.66 -8.32
C VAL A 136 13.08 1.64 -7.16
N ASP A 137 13.73 2.81 -7.21
CA ASP A 137 13.74 3.77 -6.11
C ASP A 137 13.18 5.15 -6.50
N SER A 138 13.93 5.99 -7.21
CA SER A 138 13.62 7.42 -7.35
C SER A 138 12.28 7.75 -8.04
N LYS A 139 11.80 6.87 -8.94
CA LYS A 139 10.47 6.94 -9.58
C LYS A 139 9.42 6.08 -8.89
N SER A 140 9.83 5.19 -7.99
CA SER A 140 8.96 4.32 -7.21
C SER A 140 8.53 5.06 -5.93
N ARG A 141 7.42 5.81 -6.02
CA ARG A 141 6.96 6.72 -4.96
C ARG A 141 5.57 6.37 -4.46
N SER A 142 5.37 6.50 -3.15
CA SER A 142 4.07 6.33 -2.50
C SER A 142 3.20 7.56 -2.75
N ILE A 143 1.92 7.35 -3.01
CA ILE A 143 0.94 8.45 -3.08
C ILE A 143 0.59 9.00 -1.70
N VAL A 144 0.64 8.14 -0.67
CA VAL A 144 0.52 8.51 0.74
C VAL A 144 1.79 9.22 1.16
N ARG A 145 1.66 10.41 1.72
CA ARG A 145 2.79 11.19 2.23
C ARG A 145 3.07 10.91 3.69
N VAL A 146 4.35 11.00 4.05
CA VAL A 146 4.78 11.00 5.45
C VAL A 146 4.29 12.25 6.18
N ASP A 147 4.35 13.41 5.51
CA ASP A 147 4.00 14.72 6.04
C ASP A 147 2.96 15.37 5.11
N GLY A 148 1.75 15.58 5.63
CA GLY A 148 0.64 16.15 4.89
C GLY A 148 0.86 17.59 4.46
N SER A 149 1.77 18.33 5.10
CA SER A 149 2.09 19.72 4.70
C SER A 149 2.97 19.81 3.45
N ARG A 150 3.60 18.70 3.04
CA ARG A 150 4.58 18.68 1.95
C ARG A 150 3.97 18.15 0.66
N LYS A 151 4.12 18.90 -0.43
CA LYS A 151 3.69 18.45 -1.77
C LYS A 151 4.42 17.20 -2.24
N THR A 152 5.69 17.05 -1.91
CA THR A 152 6.57 15.98 -2.40
C THR A 152 6.15 14.62 -1.85
N LYS A 153 6.00 13.64 -2.75
CA LYS A 153 5.74 12.24 -2.41
C LYS A 153 7.05 11.55 -2.01
N PRO A 154 7.08 10.76 -0.91
CA PRO A 154 8.26 9.99 -0.53
C PRO A 154 8.49 8.84 -1.52
N THR A 155 9.74 8.41 -1.70
CA THR A 155 10.00 7.11 -2.32
C THR A 155 9.47 6.00 -1.42
N HIS A 156 9.21 4.83 -2.00
CA HIS A 156 8.86 3.65 -1.22
C HIS A 156 9.93 3.29 -0.18
N LYS A 157 11.21 3.55 -0.49
CA LYS A 157 12.32 3.38 0.47
C LYS A 157 12.18 4.33 1.65
N GLU A 158 11.98 5.62 1.38
CA GLU A 158 11.78 6.63 2.42
C GLU A 158 10.57 6.31 3.30
N MET A 159 9.46 5.85 2.70
CA MET A 159 8.27 5.43 3.44
C MET A 159 8.58 4.28 4.40
N VAL A 160 9.19 3.19 3.92
CA VAL A 160 9.52 2.02 4.77
C VAL A 160 10.46 2.41 5.92
N LEU A 161 11.50 3.19 5.64
CA LEU A 161 12.44 3.65 6.67
C LEU A 161 11.75 4.54 7.71
N TYR A 162 10.85 5.41 7.27
CA TYR A 162 10.03 6.23 8.17
C TYR A 162 9.14 5.35 9.06
N LEU A 163 8.46 4.36 8.48
CA LEU A 163 7.58 3.46 9.22
C LEU A 163 8.36 2.68 10.28
N ILE A 164 9.50 2.09 9.92
CA ILE A 164 10.40 1.37 10.85
C ILE A 164 10.87 2.26 11.99
N LYS A 165 11.20 3.52 11.70
CA LYS A 165 11.64 4.48 12.71
C LYS A 165 10.52 4.90 13.66
N LYS A 166 9.30 5.11 13.13
CA LYS A 166 8.17 5.68 13.88
C LYS A 166 7.34 4.64 14.62
N TYR A 167 7.10 3.48 14.01
CA TYR A 167 6.15 2.49 14.50
C TYR A 167 6.89 1.23 14.98
N PRO A 168 6.79 0.85 16.27
CA PRO A 168 7.54 -0.28 16.83
C PRO A 168 7.32 -1.62 16.10
N SER A 169 6.12 -1.83 15.57
CA SER A 169 5.76 -3.07 14.86
C SER A 169 6.27 -3.13 13.42
N ALA A 170 6.58 -1.99 12.78
CA ALA A 170 6.88 -1.92 11.35
C ALA A 170 8.13 -2.74 10.97
N LYS A 171 9.16 -2.76 11.81
CA LYS A 171 10.36 -3.58 11.58
C LYS A 171 10.03 -5.07 11.53
N ALA A 172 9.23 -5.54 12.49
CA ALA A 172 8.81 -6.94 12.54
C ALA A 172 7.89 -7.29 11.36
N ILE A 173 6.99 -6.39 10.96
CA ILE A 173 6.15 -6.56 9.78
C ILE A 173 7.01 -6.70 8.51
N ALA A 174 7.96 -5.78 8.30
CA ALA A 174 8.88 -5.82 7.16
C ALA A 174 9.71 -7.11 7.12
N ALA A 175 10.21 -7.57 8.28
CA ALA A 175 10.96 -8.83 8.38
C ALA A 175 10.14 -10.03 7.90
N ARG A 176 8.85 -10.11 8.27
CA ARG A 176 7.96 -11.20 7.81
C ARG A 176 7.83 -11.26 6.29
N PHE A 177 7.83 -10.12 5.59
CA PHE A 177 7.80 -10.13 4.12
C PHE A 177 9.08 -10.74 3.54
N VAL A 178 10.24 -10.36 4.08
CA VAL A 178 11.55 -10.87 3.63
C VAL A 178 11.70 -12.38 3.92
N GLU A 179 11.15 -12.85 5.04
CA GLU A 179 11.12 -14.27 5.40
C GLU A 179 10.18 -15.09 4.52
N ARG A 180 9.03 -14.53 4.15
CA ARG A 180 8.00 -15.23 3.35
C ARG A 180 8.25 -15.23 1.86
N LEU A 181 8.81 -14.15 1.31
CA LEU A 181 9.03 -14.00 -0.13
C LEU A 181 10.52 -14.06 -0.44
N THR A 182 11.01 -15.25 -0.80
CA THR A 182 12.40 -15.44 -1.23
C THR A 182 12.55 -15.21 -2.74
N PHE A 183 13.79 -15.12 -3.22
CA PHE A 183 14.07 -15.07 -4.66
C PHE A 183 13.52 -16.29 -5.41
N LYS A 184 13.55 -17.47 -4.77
CA LYS A 184 12.99 -18.70 -5.32
C LYS A 184 11.47 -18.61 -5.45
N ASP A 185 10.80 -17.98 -4.48
CA ASP A 185 9.35 -17.80 -4.53
C ASP A 185 8.95 -16.77 -5.59
N VAL A 186 9.73 -15.70 -5.76
CA VAL A 186 9.56 -14.77 -6.90
C VAL A 186 9.71 -15.51 -8.23
N ASP A 187 10.72 -16.37 -8.37
CA ASP A 187 10.91 -17.14 -9.61
C ASP A 187 9.71 -18.05 -9.89
N LYS A 188 9.28 -18.85 -8.90
CA LYS A 188 8.09 -19.72 -9.01
C LYS A 188 6.82 -18.95 -9.36
N LEU A 189 6.57 -17.81 -8.72
CA LEU A 189 5.39 -16.98 -9.00
C LEU A 189 5.38 -16.49 -10.45
N LEU A 190 6.54 -16.10 -10.96
CA LEU A 190 6.68 -15.60 -12.33
C LEU A 190 6.67 -16.73 -13.37
N ASP A 191 7.08 -17.94 -13.01
CA ASP A 191 7.02 -19.13 -13.88
C ASP A 191 5.59 -19.62 -14.12
N MET A 192 4.61 -19.21 -13.31
CA MET A 192 3.19 -19.53 -13.52
C MET A 192 2.59 -18.84 -14.75
N TYR A 193 3.22 -17.77 -15.24
CA TYR A 193 2.70 -16.98 -16.35
C TYR A 193 3.34 -17.41 -17.67
N THR A 194 2.50 -17.79 -18.62
CA THR A 194 2.92 -18.16 -19.96
C THR A 194 3.21 -16.92 -20.83
N PRO A 195 4.03 -17.03 -21.89
CA PRO A 195 4.40 -15.90 -22.74
C PRO A 195 3.24 -15.17 -23.43
N ASP A 196 2.08 -15.82 -23.60
CA ASP A 196 0.86 -15.22 -24.14
C ASP A 196 0.16 -14.29 -23.14
N ILE A 197 0.34 -14.51 -21.82
CA ILE A 197 -0.18 -13.64 -20.76
C ILE A 197 0.85 -12.57 -20.40
N LEU A 198 2.12 -12.96 -20.27
CA LEU A 198 3.21 -12.08 -19.86
C LEU A 198 4.45 -12.34 -20.72
N SER A 199 4.80 -11.38 -21.58
CA SER A 199 5.96 -11.50 -22.46
C SER A 199 7.22 -11.87 -21.68
N GLU A 200 8.10 -12.68 -22.26
CA GLU A 200 9.33 -13.12 -21.57
C GLU A 200 10.19 -11.94 -21.10
N LYS A 201 10.27 -10.87 -21.92
CA LYS A 201 11.00 -9.66 -21.57
C LYS A 201 10.39 -8.98 -20.33
N LYS A 202 9.07 -8.84 -20.30
CA LYS A 202 8.35 -8.23 -19.17
C LYS A 202 8.44 -9.08 -17.91
N ASN A 203 8.32 -10.40 -18.05
CA ASN A 203 8.52 -11.36 -16.96
C ASN A 203 9.90 -11.18 -16.32
N ARG A 204 10.97 -11.16 -17.13
CA ARG A 204 12.34 -10.91 -16.65
C ARG A 204 12.47 -9.57 -15.93
N LEU A 205 11.82 -8.52 -16.43
CA LEU A 205 11.86 -7.19 -15.80
C LEU A 205 11.21 -7.21 -14.42
N ILE A 206 9.99 -7.76 -14.32
CA ILE A 206 9.25 -7.84 -13.04
C ILE A 206 10.01 -8.71 -12.04
N ARG A 207 10.55 -9.84 -12.49
CA ARG A 207 11.39 -10.74 -11.68
C ARG A 207 12.60 -10.00 -11.11
N ARG A 208 13.34 -9.27 -11.95
CA ARG A 208 14.49 -8.47 -11.52
C ARG A 208 14.06 -7.37 -10.55
N TYR A 209 12.97 -6.66 -10.87
CA TYR A 209 12.42 -5.60 -10.04
C TYR A 209 12.08 -6.10 -8.63
N LEU A 210 11.28 -7.16 -8.51
CA LEU A 210 10.88 -7.71 -7.21
C LEU A 210 12.08 -8.16 -6.37
N LYS A 211 13.09 -8.79 -7.00
CA LYS A 211 14.32 -9.19 -6.30
C LYS A 211 15.08 -7.97 -5.75
N GLU A 212 15.17 -6.89 -6.51
CA GLU A 212 15.79 -5.65 -6.05
C GLU A 212 14.98 -4.98 -4.91
N LYS A 213 13.66 -4.98 -5.01
CA LYS A 213 12.77 -4.47 -3.96
C LYS A 213 12.86 -5.28 -2.67
N LEU A 214 13.07 -6.61 -2.77
CA LEU A 214 13.38 -7.46 -1.62
C LEU A 214 14.73 -7.14 -0.99
N CYS A 215 15.77 -6.85 -1.78
CA CYS A 215 17.04 -6.36 -1.24
C CYS A 215 16.84 -5.04 -0.48
N MET A 216 16.16 -4.07 -1.09
CA MET A 216 15.84 -2.80 -0.46
C MET A 216 15.11 -2.96 0.89
N LEU A 217 14.14 -3.88 0.95
CA LEU A 217 13.39 -4.15 2.18
C LEU A 217 14.27 -4.86 3.24
N ARG A 218 15.13 -5.78 2.81
CA ARG A 218 16.09 -6.47 3.70
C ARG A 218 17.08 -5.48 4.30
N ASP A 219 17.66 -4.60 3.50
CA ASP A 219 18.59 -3.57 3.96
C ASP A 219 17.93 -2.65 5.00
N ALA A 220 16.68 -2.25 4.76
CA ALA A 220 15.90 -1.45 5.71
C ALA A 220 15.66 -2.17 7.06
N VAL A 221 15.41 -3.48 7.05
CA VAL A 221 15.25 -4.29 8.26
C VAL A 221 16.58 -4.45 9.01
N GLU A 222 17.67 -4.66 8.26
CA GLU A 222 19.01 -4.84 8.81
C GLU A 222 19.67 -3.53 9.25
N GLY A 223 19.12 -2.38 8.84
CA GLY A 223 19.65 -1.04 9.16
C GLY A 223 20.89 -0.69 8.36
N ARG A 224 20.98 -1.17 7.10
CA ARG A 224 22.08 -0.90 6.17
C ARG A 224 21.75 0.24 5.19
#